data_AF-A0A8T7FW30-F1
#
_entry.id   AF-A0A8T7FW30-F1
#
_cell.length_a   1.000
_cell.length_b   1.000
_cell.length_c   1.000
_cell.angle_alpha   90.00
_cell.angle_beta   90.00
_cell.angle_gamma   90.00
#
_symmetry.space_group_name_H-M   'P 1'
#
loop_
_entity.id
_entity.type
_entity.pdbx_description
1 polymer ?
#
loop_
_entity_poly.entity_id
_entity_poly.type
_entity_poly.pdbx_seq_one_letter_code
_entity_poly.pdbx_strand_id
1 'polypeptide(L)' 'MNSLLAELTSGDDERAEKAIPALVDLGEAAVQPLLDLTRSGDADIRWWAIRALASSPHARDPGP' A
#
# COMPACT_ATOMS: atom_id res chain seq x y z
N MET A 1 1.96 -5.27 -9.64
CA MET A 1 1.98 -3.98 -8.90
C MET A 1 0.75 -3.12 -9.21
N ASN A 2 0.62 -2.50 -10.39
CA ASN A 2 -0.43 -1.49 -10.64
C ASN A 2 -1.87 -1.98 -10.39
N SER A 3 -2.17 -3.25 -10.69
CA SER A 3 -3.48 -3.85 -10.39
C SER A 3 -3.77 -3.90 -8.89
N LEU A 4 -2.76 -4.20 -8.06
CA LEU A 4 -2.92 -4.27 -6.60
C LEU A 4 -3.06 -2.89 -5.99
N LEU A 5 -2.35 -1.88 -6.51
CA LEU A 5 -2.55 -0.49 -6.09
C LEU A 5 -3.95 -0.01 -6.46
N ALA A 6 -4.45 -0.36 -7.64
CA ALA A 6 -5.81 -0.03 -8.05
C ALA A 6 -6.87 -0.71 -7.16
N GLU A 7 -6.64 -1.95 -6.72
CA GLU A 7 -7.50 -2.62 -5.74
C GLU A 7 -7.46 -1.94 -4.38
N LEU A 8 -6.25 -1.59 -3.91
CA LEU A 8 -6.03 -0.86 -2.66
C LEU A 8 -6.74 0.50 -2.63
N THR A 9 -6.82 1.19 -3.78
CA THR A 9 -7.44 2.52 -3.90
C THR A 9 -8.83 2.48 -4.53
N SER A 10 -9.49 1.33 -4.58
CA SER A 10 -10.76 1.17 -5.31
C SER A 10 -11.99 1.77 -4.61
N GLY A 11 -11.86 2.16 -3.33
CA GLY A 11 -12.98 2.56 -2.47
C GLY A 11 -13.81 1.37 -1.97
N ASP A 12 -13.37 0.14 -2.26
CA ASP A 12 -13.96 -1.09 -1.75
C ASP A 12 -13.01 -1.69 -0.71
N ASP A 13 -13.46 -1.69 0.55
CA ASP A 13 -12.65 -2.10 1.69
C ASP A 13 -12.22 -3.58 1.60
N GLU A 14 -13.08 -4.45 1.07
CA GLU A 14 -12.77 -5.87 0.94
C GLU A 14 -11.67 -6.10 -0.10
N ARG A 15 -11.74 -5.40 -1.23
CA ARG A 15 -10.70 -5.44 -2.26
C ARG A 15 -9.39 -4.86 -1.77
N ALA A 16 -9.45 -3.74 -1.05
CA ALA A 16 -8.27 -3.10 -0.51
C ALA A 16 -7.57 -3.99 0.53
N GLU A 17 -8.33 -4.63 1.41
CA GLU A 17 -7.78 -5.58 2.38
C GLU A 17 -7.11 -6.79 1.71
N LYS A 18 -7.75 -7.36 0.69
CA LYS A 18 -7.21 -8.50 -0.06
C LYS A 18 -5.95 -8.18 -0.85
N ALA A 19 -5.75 -6.91 -1.24
CA ALA A 19 -4.54 -6.49 -1.96
C ALA A 19 -3.29 -6.43 -1.05
N ILE A 20 -3.47 -6.24 0.27
CA ILE A 20 -2.35 -6.01 1.21
C ILE A 20 -1.32 -7.15 1.21
N PRO A 21 -1.68 -8.44 1.37
CA PRO A 21 -0.69 -9.52 1.42
C PRO A 21 0.17 -9.56 0.15
N ALA A 22 -0.45 -9.41 -1.01
CA ALA A 22 0.28 -9.41 -2.28
C ALA A 22 1.18 -8.17 -2.44
N LEU A 23 0.81 -7.02 -1.89
CA LEU A 23 1.68 -5.83 -1.84
C LEU A 23 2.86 -6.02 -0.89
N VAL A 24 2.66 -6.69 0.25
CA VAL A 24 3.73 -7.04 1.18
C VAL A 24 4.71 -8.02 0.55
N ASP A 25 4.21 -9.03 -0.17
CA ASP A 25 5.03 -10.03 -0.86
C ASP A 25 5.90 -9.43 -1.98
N LEU A 26 5.51 -8.28 -2.54
CA LEU A 26 6.33 -7.53 -3.50
C LEU A 26 7.54 -6.84 -2.85
N GLY A 27 7.59 -6.77 -1.52
CA GLY A 27 8.71 -6.23 -0.76
C GLY A 27 8.99 -4.75 -1.05
N GLU A 28 10.27 -4.40 -1.19
CA GLU A 28 10.73 -3.02 -1.39
C GLU A 28 10.10 -2.33 -2.61
N ALA A 29 9.75 -3.09 -3.65
CA ALA A 29 9.12 -2.53 -4.85
C ALA A 29 7.77 -1.84 -4.55
N ALA A 30 7.06 -2.27 -3.50
CA ALA A 30 5.79 -1.68 -3.08
C ALA A 30 5.95 -0.44 -2.20
N VAL A 31 7.11 -0.23 -1.59
CA VAL A 31 7.31 0.82 -0.57
C VAL A 31 7.13 2.21 -1.16
N GLN A 32 7.82 2.53 -2.26
CA GLN A 32 7.74 3.87 -2.85
C GLN A 32 6.33 4.22 -3.38
N PRO A 33 5.65 3.35 -4.16
CA PRO A 33 4.27 3.62 -4.58
C PRO A 33 3.30 3.80 -3.41
N LEU A 34 3.42 2.99 -2.35
CA LEU A 34 2.58 3.13 -1.18
C LEU A 34 2.86 4.44 -0.43
N LEU A 35 4.12 4.84 -0.29
CA LEU A 35 4.50 6.14 0.26
C LEU A 35 3.89 7.30 -0.54
N ASP A 36 3.86 7.20 -1.86
CA ASP A 36 3.23 8.23 -2.70
C ASP A 36 1.71 8.31 -2.45
N LEU A 37 1.03 7.18 -2.27
CA LEU A 37 -0.40 7.14 -1.93
C LEU A 37 -0.71 7.75 -0.56
N THR A 38 0.23 7.72 0.41
CA THR A 38 0.04 8.41 1.70
C THR A 38 -0.11 9.93 1.56
N ARG A 39 0.27 10.50 0.41
CA ARG A 39 0.15 11.93 0.09
C ARG A 39 -1.12 12.28 -0.69
N SER A 40 -2.00 11.30 -0.92
CA SER A 40 -3.27 11.51 -1.63
C SER A 40 -4.14 12.56 -0.92
N GLY A 41 -4.90 13.34 -1.69
CA GLY A 41 -5.94 14.22 -1.16
C GLY A 41 -7.12 13.44 -0.55
N ASP A 42 -7.30 12.19 -0.99
CA ASP A 42 -8.35 11.29 -0.51
C ASP A 42 -7.94 10.60 0.80
N ALA A 43 -8.80 10.68 1.82
CA ALA A 43 -8.53 10.14 3.14
C ALA A 43 -8.49 8.60 3.18
N ASP A 44 -9.32 7.93 2.41
CA ASP A 44 -9.38 6.46 2.38
C ASP A 44 -8.14 5.89 1.71
N ILE A 45 -7.70 6.51 0.61
CA ILE A 45 -6.45 6.15 -0.06
C ILE A 45 -5.27 6.27 0.91
N ARG A 46 -5.19 7.38 1.67
CA ARG A 46 -4.13 7.56 2.66
C ARG A 46 -4.17 6.48 3.74
N TRP A 47 -5.36 6.14 4.24
CA TRP A 47 -5.53 5.12 5.28
C TRP A 47 -5.05 3.75 4.81
N TRP A 48 -5.50 3.32 3.62
CA TRP A 48 -5.11 2.02 3.06
C TRP A 48 -3.62 1.94 2.74
N ALA A 49 -3.02 3.03 2.23
CA ALA A 49 -1.59 3.11 1.99
C ALA A 49 -0.78 2.96 3.29
N ILE A 50 -1.16 3.66 4.36
CA ILE A 50 -0.52 3.55 5.67
C ILE A 50 -0.68 2.14 6.24
N ARG A 51 -1.88 1.55 6.13
CA ARG A 51 -2.13 0.17 6.59
C ARG A 51 -1.24 -0.83 5.88
N ALA A 52 -1.15 -0.76 4.55
CA ALA A 52 -0.30 -1.63 3.75
C ALA A 52 1.20 -1.48 4.11
N LEU A 53 1.68 -0.25 4.30
CA LEU A 53 3.05 0.01 4.77
C LEU A 53 3.30 -0.56 6.16
N ALA A 54 2.37 -0.38 7.11
CA ALA A 54 2.50 -0.89 8.46
C ALA A 54 2.54 -2.43 8.52
N SER A 55 1.91 -3.09 7.55
CA SER A 55 1.96 -4.54 7.36
C SER A 55 3.24 -5.04 6.68
N SER A 56 3.99 -4.16 6.00
CA SER A 56 5.24 -4.54 5.33
C SER A 56 6.44 -4.41 6.26
N PRO A 57 7.23 -5.47 6.48
CA PRO A 57 8.47 -5.37 7.27
C PRO A 57 9.51 -4.50 6.58
N HIS A 58 9.45 -4.36 5.25
CA HIS A 58 10.36 -3.56 4.43
C HIS A 58 10.12 -2.05 4.54
N ALA A 59 8.97 -1.62 5.06
CA ALA A 59 8.68 -0.19 5.25
C ALA A 59 9.50 0.45 6.38
N ARG A 60 10.13 -0.36 7.26
CA ARG A 60 10.93 0.10 8.40
C ARG A 60 12.42 0.19 8.10
N ASP A 61 12.86 -0.36 6.97
CA ASP A 61 14.24 -0.38 6.54
C ASP A 61 14.31 0.10 5.08
N PRO A 62 14.09 1.40 4.82
CA PRO A 62 14.55 1.96 3.56
C PRO A 62 16.07 1.77 3.59
N GLY A 63 16.58 0.86 2.77
CA GLY A 63 17.98 0.45 2.78
C GLY A 63 18.99 1.63 2.82
N PRO A 64 20.26 1.35 3.13
CA PRO A 64 21.27 2.35 3.51
C PRO A 64 21.47 3.50 2.52
#